data_AF-A0A9E0DUE3-F1
#
_entry.id   AF-A0A9E0DUE3-F1
#
_cell.length_a   1.000
_cell.length_b   1.000
_cell.length_c   1.000
_cell.angle_alpha   90.00
_cell.angle_beta   90.00
_cell.angle_gamma   90.00
#
_symmetry.space_group_name_H-M   'P 1'
#
loop_
_entity.id
_entity.type
_entity.pdbx_description
1 polymer ?
#
loop_
_entity_poly.entity_id
_entity_poly.type
_entity_poly.pdbx_seq_one_letter_code
_entity_poly.pdbx_strand_id
1 'polypeptide(L)'
;MSDFSKDCTDCGACVDACPFLKEYGTPWQIVKEKPEKVFLCASCRRCDTVCPLYLSPAAFFFETKEKLIRENQMSASVEKAMNGARAFAKAGHGFPFSFYAKTETVFWPGCGLAANRPGLIRKLKGLLSRHLHQKVGLVLDCCYDPVFGLGDTRTTFAALKEINKRLLDSGIKKVITGCLNCHKLLSEHLQGMKVVFVLEVLPVEAFPKQNTEDIYLHHPCPSSRWKKIPAAAESAVSHIYPATLSDNGIKKSEPLCCGLGGGLNSVSPEMADRFLEDIVRKAKDKTVITYCSGCQNRFLQRGIKAVHLLECLPKEKARQTVPSPVRQWMNRLALATAARLMTPEFMIMLAVALLIAGGIYLNQQGVFSADALKNILARHPVAAPVIFLFIYAIAPALFLPSIPITLAAGFFWGPVWGVIFSITGATIGACIPFFLSRYLLQDFIRSKISAQRWQWLQVKVNQHGWKAVAFTRLIPVFPFNLLNYLFGLTPIAFVQYLWSTFVFMLPACIAFVAFGSSLGELIMRGNVQGVIIGIVIAAVAFLIPVVLRPFFRKIGDSQNAGLDKK
;
A
#
# COMPACT_ATOMS: atom_id res chain seq x y z
N MET A 1 3.45 27.63 31.78
CA MET A 1 2.30 28.17 31.01
C MET A 1 1.63 29.20 31.90
N SER A 2 1.34 30.38 31.35
CA SER A 2 0.49 31.39 32.00
C SER A 2 -0.80 30.71 32.48
N ASP A 3 -1.15 30.91 33.73
CA ASP A 3 -2.40 30.40 34.27
C ASP A 3 -3.49 31.33 33.74
N PHE A 4 -4.27 30.84 32.77
CA PHE A 4 -5.33 31.64 32.15
C PHE A 4 -6.22 32.32 33.19
N SER A 5 -6.44 31.63 34.32
CA SER A 5 -7.24 32.15 35.42
C SER A 5 -6.60 33.39 36.08
N LYS A 6 -5.29 33.41 36.27
CA LYS A 6 -4.57 34.49 36.95
C LYS A 6 -4.25 35.66 36.03
N ASP A 7 -3.99 35.37 34.76
CA ASP A 7 -3.36 36.33 33.85
C ASP A 7 -4.38 37.06 32.94
N CYS A 8 -5.62 36.59 32.86
CA CYS A 8 -6.64 37.19 32.01
C CYS A 8 -7.17 38.51 32.58
N THR A 9 -7.13 39.59 31.78
CA THR A 9 -7.61 40.93 32.15
C THR A 9 -9.07 41.21 31.78
N ASP A 10 -9.79 40.21 31.26
CA ASP A 10 -11.18 40.32 30.81
C ASP A 10 -11.44 41.40 29.73
N CYS A 11 -10.43 41.73 28.92
CA CYS A 11 -10.49 42.80 27.91
C CYS A 11 -11.49 42.61 26.74
N GLY A 12 -12.20 41.48 26.66
CA GLY A 12 -13.22 41.25 25.62
C GLY A 12 -12.72 40.88 24.21
N ALA A 13 -11.43 41.01 23.89
CA ALA A 13 -10.91 40.76 22.53
C ALA A 13 -11.28 39.37 21.96
N CYS A 14 -11.30 38.33 22.81
CA CYS A 14 -11.72 36.99 22.39
C CYS A 14 -13.23 36.88 22.13
N VAL A 15 -14.05 37.66 22.85
CA VAL A 15 -15.51 37.74 22.67
C VAL A 15 -15.83 38.29 21.29
N ASP A 16 -15.18 39.39 20.90
CA ASP A 16 -15.41 40.04 19.60
C ASP A 16 -15.11 39.13 18.40
N ALA A 17 -14.16 38.20 18.56
CA ALA A 17 -13.72 37.30 17.51
C ALA A 17 -14.48 35.97 17.42
N CYS A 18 -15.36 35.64 18.38
CA CYS A 18 -15.93 34.29 18.52
C CYS A 18 -17.45 34.32 18.74
N PRO A 19 -18.27 33.79 17.80
CA PRO A 19 -19.73 33.73 17.95
C PRO A 19 -20.21 33.06 19.25
N PHE A 20 -19.52 32.00 19.69
CA PHE A 20 -19.82 31.33 20.96
C PHE A 20 -19.63 32.26 22.17
N LEU A 21 -18.51 33.00 22.21
CA LEU A 21 -18.24 33.92 23.32
C LEU A 21 -19.19 35.13 23.27
N LYS A 22 -19.58 35.63 22.09
CA LYS A 22 -20.59 36.70 21.98
C LYS A 22 -21.93 36.33 22.60
N GLU A 23 -22.33 35.07 22.49
CA GLU A 23 -23.60 34.60 23.04
C GLU A 23 -23.53 34.31 24.55
N TYR A 24 -22.41 33.75 25.03
CA TYR A 24 -22.32 33.21 26.39
C TYR A 24 -21.46 34.02 27.36
N GLY A 25 -20.74 35.05 26.87
CA GLY A 25 -19.90 35.92 27.68
C GLY A 25 -18.41 35.54 27.64
N THR A 26 -17.66 36.07 28.59
CA THR A 26 -16.21 35.89 28.66
C THR A 26 -15.85 34.47 29.11
N PRO A 27 -14.62 33.97 28.82
CA PRO A 27 -14.23 32.62 29.23
C PRO A 27 -14.40 32.35 30.72
N TRP A 28 -14.16 33.37 31.55
CA TRP A 28 -14.33 33.29 33.00
C TRP A 28 -15.78 33.14 33.41
N GLN A 29 -16.68 33.98 32.88
CA GLN A 29 -18.12 33.91 33.15
C GLN A 29 -18.66 32.52 32.78
N ILE A 30 -18.27 32.00 31.62
CA ILE A 30 -18.71 30.68 31.15
C ILE A 30 -18.25 29.58 32.10
N VAL A 31 -16.97 29.49 32.44
CA VAL A 31 -16.46 28.40 33.29
C VAL A 31 -17.02 28.46 34.71
N LYS A 32 -17.28 29.67 35.24
CA LYS A 32 -17.80 29.84 36.60
C LYS A 32 -19.30 29.63 36.71
N GLU A 33 -20.07 30.17 35.77
CA GLU A 33 -21.54 30.24 35.88
C GLU A 33 -22.25 29.19 35.04
N LYS A 34 -21.66 28.79 33.90
CA LYS A 34 -22.28 27.90 32.90
C LYS A 34 -21.26 26.89 32.33
N PRO A 35 -20.56 26.12 33.19
CA PRO A 35 -19.44 25.27 32.77
C PRO A 35 -19.84 24.25 31.71
N GLU A 36 -21.09 23.80 31.66
CA GLU A 36 -21.59 22.87 30.64
C GLU A 36 -21.55 23.45 29.21
N LYS A 37 -21.50 24.78 29.06
CA LYS A 37 -21.43 25.44 27.75
C LYS A 37 -20.06 25.33 27.10
N VAL A 38 -19.01 24.91 27.82
CA VAL A 38 -17.66 24.73 27.23
C VAL A 38 -17.65 23.71 26.08
N PHE A 39 -18.60 22.78 26.04
CA PHE A 39 -18.79 21.84 24.92
C PHE A 39 -19.24 22.51 23.61
N LEU A 40 -19.69 23.77 23.66
CA LEU A 40 -19.98 24.58 22.47
C LEU A 40 -18.73 25.26 21.89
N CYS A 41 -17.58 25.18 22.57
CA CYS A 41 -16.31 25.63 22.02
C CYS A 41 -15.79 24.68 20.94
N ALA A 42 -15.72 25.15 19.69
CA ALA A 42 -15.18 24.40 18.55
C ALA A 42 -13.67 24.11 18.62
N SER A 43 -12.96 24.63 19.64
CA SER A 43 -11.52 24.43 19.85
C SER A 43 -10.66 24.88 18.65
N CYS A 44 -11.13 25.93 17.95
CA CYS A 44 -10.51 26.45 16.73
C CYS A 44 -9.32 27.38 16.97
N ARG A 45 -9.12 27.83 18.23
CA ARG A 45 -8.04 28.74 18.67
C ARG A 45 -8.03 30.13 18.04
N ARG A 46 -9.13 30.58 17.42
CA ARG A 46 -9.27 31.97 16.95
C ARG A 46 -9.16 32.98 18.11
N CYS A 47 -9.72 32.64 19.26
CA CYS A 47 -9.61 33.44 20.48
C CYS A 47 -8.17 33.60 20.97
N ASP A 48 -7.33 32.57 20.84
CA ASP A 48 -5.91 32.62 21.20
C ASP A 48 -5.14 33.62 20.31
N THR A 49 -5.47 33.66 19.01
CA THR A 49 -4.76 34.52 18.05
C THR A 49 -5.06 36.01 18.20
N VAL A 50 -6.18 36.36 18.83
CA VAL A 50 -6.57 37.76 19.07
C VAL A 50 -6.29 38.22 20.50
N CYS A 51 -5.79 37.33 21.36
CA CYS A 51 -5.51 37.67 22.75
C CYS A 51 -4.24 38.54 22.84
N PRO A 52 -4.30 39.77 23.39
CA PRO A 52 -3.13 40.66 23.48
C PRO A 52 -2.05 40.15 24.44
N LEU A 53 -2.42 39.24 25.34
CA LEU A 53 -1.53 38.62 26.33
C LEU A 53 -1.05 37.22 25.92
N TYR A 54 -1.35 36.78 24.69
CA TYR A 54 -1.01 35.44 24.18
C TYR A 54 -1.53 34.29 25.05
N LEU A 55 -2.62 34.52 25.79
CA LEU A 55 -3.31 33.49 26.56
C LEU A 55 -4.15 32.60 25.62
N SER A 56 -4.52 31.42 26.11
CA SER A 56 -5.23 30.41 25.32
C SER A 56 -6.62 30.09 25.90
N PRO A 57 -7.65 30.93 25.63
CA PRO A 57 -9.03 30.62 26.02
C PRO A 57 -9.49 29.24 25.51
N ALA A 58 -9.03 28.82 24.32
CA ALA A 58 -9.37 27.49 23.81
C ALA A 58 -8.82 26.36 24.68
N ALA A 59 -7.61 26.50 25.24
CA ALA A 59 -7.04 25.51 26.16
C ALA A 59 -7.77 25.52 27.50
N PHE A 60 -8.09 26.71 28.04
CA PHE A 60 -8.86 26.86 29.27
C PHE A 60 -10.23 26.15 29.20
N PHE A 61 -10.95 26.32 28.08
CA PHE A 61 -12.18 25.56 27.85
C PHE A 61 -11.95 24.06 27.69
N PHE A 62 -10.86 23.66 27.03
CA PHE A 62 -10.54 22.24 26.83
C PHE A 62 -10.25 21.54 28.16
N GLU A 63 -9.46 22.16 29.04
CA GLU A 63 -9.21 21.67 30.40
C GLU A 63 -10.51 21.55 31.21
N THR A 64 -11.42 22.51 31.04
CA THR A 64 -12.74 22.45 31.67
C THR A 64 -13.59 21.29 31.12
N LYS A 65 -13.56 21.02 29.80
CA LYS A 65 -14.20 19.82 29.21
C LYS A 65 -13.67 18.55 29.86
N GLU A 66 -12.35 18.40 29.95
CA GLU A 66 -11.71 17.23 30.56
C GLU A 66 -12.15 17.03 32.02
N LYS A 67 -12.21 18.12 32.80
CA LYS A 67 -12.69 18.10 34.17
C LYS A 67 -14.13 17.59 34.25
N LEU A 68 -15.05 18.17 33.48
CA LEU A 68 -16.47 17.79 33.49
C LEU A 68 -16.68 16.34 33.04
N ILE A 69 -15.91 15.85 32.06
CA ILE A 69 -15.96 14.45 31.63
C ILE A 69 -15.50 13.51 32.75
N ARG A 70 -14.41 13.87 33.46
CA ARG A 70 -13.89 13.07 34.59
C ARG A 70 -14.87 13.02 35.76
N GLU A 71 -15.59 14.12 36.00
CA GLU A 71 -16.61 14.25 37.04
C GLU A 71 -18.00 13.73 36.59
N ASN A 72 -18.09 13.19 35.37
CA ASN A 72 -19.32 12.68 34.75
C ASN A 72 -20.46 13.72 34.70
N GLN A 73 -20.10 14.99 34.49
CA GLN A 73 -20.99 16.15 34.40
C GLN A 73 -21.18 16.56 32.93
N MET A 74 -21.74 15.65 32.13
CA MET A 74 -22.07 15.92 30.72
C MET A 74 -23.58 16.04 30.53
N SER A 75 -24.01 16.91 29.62
CA SER A 75 -25.40 16.92 29.18
C SER A 75 -25.68 15.72 28.28
N ALA A 76 -26.95 15.31 28.16
CA ALA A 76 -27.36 14.19 27.32
C ALA A 76 -26.94 14.34 25.84
N SER A 77 -26.91 15.57 25.31
CA SER A 77 -26.44 15.83 23.94
C SER A 77 -24.93 15.59 23.79
N VAL A 78 -24.14 15.99 24.78
CA VAL A 78 -22.69 15.76 24.83
C VAL A 78 -22.40 14.27 24.98
N GLU A 79 -23.11 13.56 25.85
CA GLU A 79 -22.96 12.10 25.99
C GLU A 79 -23.27 11.36 24.69
N LYS A 80 -24.36 11.72 24.01
CA LYS A 80 -24.73 11.15 22.70
C LYS A 80 -23.63 11.42 21.66
N ALA A 81 -23.11 12.64 21.60
CA ALA A 81 -22.02 13.01 20.69
C ALA A 81 -20.73 12.22 21.00
N MET A 82 -20.38 12.09 22.29
CA MET A 82 -19.21 11.36 22.77
C MET A 82 -19.29 9.87 22.44
N ASN A 83 -20.44 9.24 22.73
CA ASN A 83 -20.66 7.83 22.44
C ASN A 83 -20.59 7.54 20.93
N GLY A 84 -21.17 8.41 20.11
CA GLY A 84 -21.04 8.34 18.65
C GLY A 84 -19.60 8.46 18.18
N ALA A 85 -18.84 9.41 18.71
CA ALA A 85 -17.43 9.62 18.38
C ALA A 85 -16.56 8.40 18.76
N ARG A 86 -16.76 7.84 19.97
CA ARG A 86 -16.07 6.64 20.46
C ARG A 86 -16.40 5.42 19.61
N ALA A 87 -17.67 5.19 19.29
CA ALA A 87 -18.12 4.07 18.44
C ALA A 87 -17.51 4.17 17.04
N PHE A 88 -17.54 5.36 16.44
CA PHE A 88 -16.92 5.61 15.13
C PHE A 88 -15.41 5.37 15.15
N ALA A 89 -14.71 5.88 16.17
CA ALA A 89 -13.27 5.71 16.29
C ALA A 89 -12.89 4.23 16.47
N LYS A 90 -13.60 3.51 17.36
CA LYS A 90 -13.44 2.07 17.58
C LYS A 90 -13.67 1.27 16.30
N ALA A 91 -14.74 1.57 15.55
CA ALA A 91 -15.00 0.92 14.26
C ALA A 91 -13.87 1.17 13.24
N GLY A 92 -13.27 2.36 13.24
CA GLY A 92 -12.10 2.69 12.42
C GLY A 92 -10.85 1.88 12.73
N HIS A 93 -10.80 1.21 13.90
CA HIS A 93 -9.70 0.34 14.34
C HIS A 93 -10.04 -1.16 14.26
N GLY A 94 -11.24 -1.50 13.78
CA GLY A 94 -11.67 -2.87 13.56
C GLY A 94 -11.34 -3.38 12.15
N PHE A 95 -11.57 -4.68 11.93
CA PHE A 95 -11.59 -5.26 10.59
C PHE A 95 -12.75 -4.65 9.77
N PRO A 96 -12.56 -4.31 8.48
CA PRO A 96 -11.34 -4.42 7.68
C PRO A 96 -10.50 -3.13 7.62
N PHE A 97 -10.83 -2.09 8.38
CA PHE A 97 -10.19 -0.77 8.28
C PHE A 97 -8.79 -0.72 8.86
N SER A 98 -8.55 -1.40 9.99
CA SER A 98 -7.23 -1.43 10.64
C SER A 98 -6.25 -2.31 9.88
N PHE A 99 -5.38 -1.71 9.09
CA PHE A 99 -4.33 -2.38 8.32
C PHE A 99 -3.14 -1.45 8.12
N TYR A 100 -1.95 -2.01 8.32
CA TYR A 100 -0.67 -1.32 8.21
C TYR A 100 0.15 -1.97 7.11
N ALA A 101 0.41 -1.20 6.06
CA ALA A 101 1.24 -1.66 4.95
C ALA A 101 2.70 -1.81 5.40
N LYS A 102 3.34 -2.93 5.04
CA LYS A 102 4.78 -3.17 5.25
C LYS A 102 5.62 -2.29 4.30
N THR A 103 5.71 -1.01 4.61
CA THR A 103 6.43 0.03 3.85
C THR A 103 6.95 1.09 4.79
N GLU A 104 8.11 1.70 4.51
CA GLU A 104 8.66 2.75 5.39
C GLU A 104 7.83 4.05 5.40
N THR A 105 7.10 4.34 4.32
CA THR A 105 6.26 5.54 4.19
C THR A 105 4.81 5.15 3.94
N VAL A 106 3.88 5.75 4.67
CA VAL A 106 2.43 5.52 4.51
C VAL A 106 1.67 6.81 4.28
N PHE A 107 0.58 6.71 3.50
CA PHE A 107 -0.42 7.76 3.37
C PHE A 107 -1.58 7.51 4.33
N TRP A 108 -1.91 8.50 5.15
CA TRP A 108 -3.00 8.53 6.10
C TRP A 108 -4.04 9.56 5.65
N PRO A 109 -4.99 9.20 4.76
CA PRO A 109 -5.93 10.16 4.17
C PRO A 109 -6.89 10.79 5.19
N GLY A 110 -7.13 10.11 6.32
CA GLY A 110 -8.18 10.46 7.27
C GLY A 110 -9.56 9.97 6.83
N CYS A 111 -10.47 9.86 7.79
CA CYS A 111 -11.75 9.19 7.58
C CYS A 111 -12.65 9.92 6.56
N GLY A 112 -12.68 11.25 6.60
CA GLY A 112 -13.52 12.06 5.71
C GLY A 112 -13.11 11.93 4.24
N LEU A 113 -11.83 12.13 3.91
CA LEU A 113 -11.38 12.00 2.51
C LEU A 113 -11.56 10.57 1.99
N ALA A 114 -11.27 9.54 2.80
CA ALA A 114 -11.49 8.15 2.41
C ALA A 114 -12.97 7.83 2.17
N ALA A 115 -13.87 8.38 2.99
CA ALA A 115 -15.31 8.21 2.87
C ALA A 115 -15.92 8.96 1.68
N ASN A 116 -15.47 10.19 1.44
CA ASN A 116 -16.06 11.06 0.42
C ASN A 116 -15.46 10.79 -0.98
N ARG A 117 -14.18 10.39 -1.03
CA ARG A 117 -13.38 10.37 -2.26
C ARG A 117 -12.40 9.17 -2.32
N PRO A 118 -12.88 7.92 -2.29
CA PRO A 118 -12.00 6.74 -2.31
C PRO A 118 -11.12 6.66 -3.58
N GLY A 119 -11.64 7.09 -4.74
CA GLY A 119 -10.87 7.15 -5.99
C GLY A 119 -9.66 8.08 -5.91
N LEU A 120 -9.86 9.27 -5.33
CA LEU A 120 -8.81 10.25 -5.10
C LEU A 120 -7.69 9.69 -4.20
N ILE A 121 -8.04 8.89 -3.17
CA ILE A 121 -7.05 8.27 -2.29
C ILE A 121 -6.13 7.32 -3.06
N ARG A 122 -6.68 6.46 -3.93
CA ARG A 122 -5.89 5.53 -4.75
C ARG A 122 -4.94 6.30 -5.66
N LYS A 123 -5.43 7.38 -6.27
CA LYS A 123 -4.64 8.24 -7.15
C LYS A 123 -3.51 8.96 -6.39
N LEU A 124 -3.82 9.55 -5.24
CA LEU A 124 -2.84 10.22 -4.38
C LEU A 124 -1.73 9.27 -3.94
N LYS A 125 -2.06 8.05 -3.52
CA LYS A 125 -1.06 7.02 -3.20
C LYS A 125 -0.09 6.78 -4.36
N GLY A 126 -0.62 6.66 -5.59
CA GLY A 126 0.19 6.49 -6.80
C GLY A 126 1.04 7.71 -7.16
N LEU A 127 0.49 8.92 -6.99
CA LEU A 127 1.24 10.17 -7.19
C LEU A 127 2.37 10.32 -6.17
N LEU A 128 2.09 10.11 -4.88
CA LEU A 128 3.08 10.17 -3.81
C LEU A 128 4.18 9.12 -4.01
N SER A 129 3.81 7.91 -4.44
CA SER A 129 4.82 6.86 -4.70
C SER A 129 5.77 7.23 -5.83
N ARG A 130 5.25 7.83 -6.91
CA ARG A 130 6.07 8.32 -8.03
C ARG A 130 6.94 9.50 -7.63
N HIS A 131 6.37 10.49 -6.97
CA HIS A 131 7.09 11.70 -6.57
C HIS A 131 8.21 11.41 -5.57
N LEU A 132 7.99 10.49 -4.63
CA LEU A 132 8.98 10.11 -3.62
C LEU A 132 9.93 9.01 -4.08
N HIS A 133 9.78 8.48 -5.30
CA HIS A 133 10.54 7.35 -5.83
C HIS A 133 10.58 6.13 -4.90
N GLN A 134 9.49 5.88 -4.17
CA GLN A 134 9.37 4.77 -3.21
C GLN A 134 7.92 4.31 -3.08
N LYS A 135 7.71 3.07 -2.63
CA LYS A 135 6.37 2.53 -2.40
C LYS A 135 5.73 3.22 -1.19
N VAL A 136 4.60 3.92 -1.40
CA VAL A 136 3.80 4.50 -0.31
C VAL A 136 2.66 3.57 0.05
N GLY A 137 2.62 3.14 1.31
CA GLY A 137 1.54 2.35 1.89
C GLY A 137 0.27 3.15 2.19
N LEU A 138 -0.75 2.50 2.74
CA LEU A 138 -2.01 3.13 3.12
C LEU A 138 -2.38 2.70 4.54
N VAL A 139 -2.80 3.65 5.38
CA VAL A 139 -3.38 3.40 6.71
C VAL A 139 -4.74 4.10 6.79
N LEU A 140 -5.79 3.36 7.17
CA LEU A 140 -7.19 3.84 7.17
C LEU A 140 -7.80 4.00 8.56
N ASP A 141 -6.98 3.83 9.59
CA ASP A 141 -7.33 3.98 10.99
C ASP A 141 -7.87 5.39 11.30
N CYS A 142 -8.70 5.46 12.33
CA CYS A 142 -9.11 6.74 12.89
C CYS A 142 -7.96 7.33 13.74
N CYS A 143 -7.67 8.62 13.58
CA CYS A 143 -6.71 9.32 14.44
C CYS A 143 -7.26 9.70 15.83
N TYR A 144 -8.52 9.38 16.12
CA TYR A 144 -9.25 9.75 17.35
C TYR A 144 -9.56 11.25 17.55
N ASP A 145 -9.32 12.12 16.56
CA ASP A 145 -9.66 13.55 16.66
C ASP A 145 -11.11 13.86 17.07
N PRO A 146 -12.16 13.17 16.58
CA PRO A 146 -13.53 13.42 17.04
C PRO A 146 -13.75 13.17 18.53
N VAL A 147 -13.01 12.21 19.12
CA VAL A 147 -13.07 11.87 20.55
C VAL A 147 -12.27 12.91 21.34
N PHE A 148 -11.06 13.23 20.87
CA PHE A 148 -10.20 14.26 21.46
C PHE A 148 -10.88 15.63 21.50
N GLY A 149 -11.50 16.07 20.41
CA GLY A 149 -12.12 17.40 20.32
C GLY A 149 -13.29 17.62 21.28
N LEU A 150 -13.95 16.54 21.71
CA LEU A 150 -14.97 16.56 22.75
C LEU A 150 -14.40 16.58 24.17
N GLY A 151 -13.08 16.38 24.34
CA GLY A 151 -12.38 16.42 25.63
C GLY A 151 -12.00 15.05 26.20
N ASP A 152 -12.25 13.94 25.51
CA ASP A 152 -11.85 12.62 26.02
C ASP A 152 -10.39 12.29 25.62
N THR A 153 -9.47 12.84 26.40
CA THR A 153 -8.02 12.65 26.22
C THR A 153 -7.56 11.27 26.66
N ARG A 154 -8.15 10.69 27.70
CA ARG A 154 -7.79 9.35 28.19
C ARG A 154 -7.94 8.29 27.10
N THR A 155 -9.10 8.24 26.44
CA THR A 155 -9.33 7.29 25.33
C THR A 155 -8.42 7.61 24.14
N THR A 156 -8.26 8.89 23.83
CA THR A 156 -7.44 9.34 22.68
C THR A 156 -5.97 8.95 22.86
N PHE A 157 -5.35 9.28 23.99
CA PHE A 157 -3.93 9.01 24.24
C PHE A 157 -3.62 7.53 24.35
N ALA A 158 -4.53 6.73 24.93
CA ALA A 158 -4.41 5.27 24.90
C ALA A 158 -4.39 4.74 23.46
N ALA A 159 -5.28 5.23 22.60
CA ALA A 159 -5.32 4.86 21.20
C ALA A 159 -4.09 5.33 20.41
N LEU A 160 -3.60 6.54 20.66
CA LEU A 160 -2.39 7.07 20.00
C LEU A 160 -1.14 6.27 20.37
N LYS A 161 -1.01 5.81 21.62
CA LYS A 161 0.07 4.91 22.04
C LYS A 161 0.05 3.61 21.26
N GLU A 162 -1.13 3.01 21.08
CA GLU A 162 -1.32 1.78 20.30
C GLU A 162 -1.04 2.01 18.80
N ILE A 163 -1.52 3.12 18.22
CA ILE A 163 -1.21 3.51 16.84
C ILE A 163 0.30 3.63 16.66
N ASN A 164 0.99 4.32 17.57
CA ASN A 164 2.43 4.51 17.49
C ASN A 164 3.17 3.17 17.50
N LYS A 165 2.79 2.26 18.39
CA LYS A 165 3.34 0.91 18.47
C LYS A 165 3.14 0.14 17.15
N ARG A 166 1.92 0.11 16.61
CA ARG A 166 1.61 -0.60 15.36
C ARG A 166 2.38 -0.06 14.16
N LEU A 167 2.56 1.26 14.09
CA LEU A 167 3.35 1.91 13.05
C LEU A 167 4.82 1.47 13.13
N LEU A 168 5.41 1.51 14.32
CA LEU A 168 6.81 1.09 14.55
C LEU A 168 7.01 -0.40 14.27
N ASP A 169 6.13 -1.27 14.78
CA ASP A 169 6.16 -2.73 14.55
C ASP A 169 6.03 -3.08 13.06
N SER A 170 5.38 -2.21 12.27
CA SER A 170 5.24 -2.35 10.82
C SER A 170 6.41 -1.75 10.02
N GLY A 171 7.42 -1.21 10.70
CA GLY A 171 8.60 -0.58 10.10
C GLY A 171 8.35 0.79 9.47
N ILE A 172 7.27 1.48 9.86
CA ILE A 172 6.88 2.77 9.29
C ILE A 172 7.69 3.89 9.95
N LYS A 173 8.34 4.71 9.13
CA LYS A 173 9.20 5.83 9.52
C LYS A 173 8.63 7.19 9.14
N LYS A 174 7.71 7.25 8.16
CA LYS A 174 7.09 8.49 7.67
C LYS A 174 5.60 8.33 7.45
N VAL A 175 4.81 9.26 8.00
CA VAL A 175 3.35 9.34 7.82
C VAL A 175 3.01 10.62 7.05
N ILE A 176 2.36 10.49 5.90
CA ILE A 176 1.85 11.61 5.11
C ILE A 176 0.35 11.72 5.37
N THR A 177 -0.11 12.77 6.02
CA THR A 177 -1.53 12.94 6.36
C THR A 177 -2.27 13.70 5.26
N GLY A 178 -3.46 13.23 4.88
CA GLY A 178 -4.38 13.93 3.98
C GLY A 178 -5.36 14.86 4.70
N CYS A 179 -5.48 14.72 6.02
CA CYS A 179 -6.43 15.46 6.85
C CYS A 179 -5.67 16.28 7.91
N LEU A 180 -6.01 17.56 8.05
CA LEU A 180 -5.39 18.46 9.03
C LEU A 180 -5.64 18.04 10.47
N ASN A 181 -6.81 17.50 10.78
CA ASN A 181 -7.12 17.00 12.12
C ASN A 181 -6.28 15.76 12.46
N CYS A 182 -6.07 14.87 11.48
CA CYS A 182 -5.13 13.76 11.64
C CYS A 182 -3.69 14.29 11.78
N HIS A 183 -3.29 15.28 10.98
CA HIS A 183 -1.98 15.92 11.11
C HIS A 183 -1.76 16.45 12.53
N LYS A 184 -2.71 17.26 13.05
CA LYS A 184 -2.69 17.80 14.40
C LYS A 184 -2.38 16.76 15.47
N LEU A 185 -3.18 15.71 15.55
CA LEU A 185 -2.97 14.70 16.59
C LEU A 185 -1.70 13.88 16.37
N LEU A 186 -1.49 13.41 15.14
CA LEU A 186 -0.39 12.48 14.86
C LEU A 186 0.97 13.17 14.91
N SER A 187 1.11 14.41 14.44
CA SER A 187 2.39 15.13 14.47
C SER A 187 2.82 15.52 15.89
N GLU A 188 1.86 15.74 16.79
CA GLU A 188 2.14 16.13 18.18
C GLU A 188 2.43 14.91 19.07
N HIS A 189 1.91 13.71 18.74
CA HIS A 189 1.93 12.57 19.67
C HIS A 189 2.65 11.31 19.16
N LEU A 190 2.89 11.17 17.86
CA LEU A 190 3.68 10.03 17.36
C LEU A 190 5.17 10.28 17.61
N GLN A 191 5.88 9.22 17.99
CA GLN A 191 7.29 9.22 18.33
C GLN A 191 8.06 8.25 17.42
N GLY A 192 9.30 8.60 17.07
CA GLY A 192 10.17 7.76 16.24
C GLY A 192 9.84 7.79 14.75
N MET A 193 9.00 8.72 14.29
CA MET A 193 8.63 8.85 12.87
C MET A 193 8.32 10.30 12.50
N LYS A 194 8.46 10.61 11.20
CA LYS A 194 8.17 11.94 10.65
C LYS A 194 6.73 12.02 10.17
N VAL A 195 5.97 12.99 10.68
CA VAL A 195 4.60 13.27 10.22
C VAL A 195 4.59 14.56 9.38
N VAL A 196 4.08 14.50 8.16
CA VAL A 196 3.98 15.64 7.23
C VAL A 196 2.59 15.72 6.63
N PHE A 197 2.13 16.91 6.27
CA PHE A 197 0.87 17.08 5.56
C PHE A 197 1.06 16.91 4.05
N VAL A 198 0.05 16.37 3.37
CA VAL A 198 0.13 16.00 1.94
C VAL A 198 0.51 17.18 1.03
N LEU A 199 0.06 18.40 1.34
CA LEU A 199 0.39 19.58 0.53
C LEU A 199 1.85 20.03 0.69
N GLU A 200 2.52 19.65 1.77
CA GLU A 200 3.97 19.91 1.93
C GLU A 200 4.81 18.94 1.10
N VAL A 201 4.20 17.86 0.61
CA VAL A 201 4.87 16.78 -0.12
C VAL A 201 4.52 16.80 -1.60
N LEU A 202 3.31 17.21 -1.98
CA LEU A 202 2.91 17.26 -3.38
C LEU A 202 3.55 18.47 -4.08
N PRO A 203 4.18 18.27 -5.25
CA PRO A 203 4.65 19.39 -6.08
C PRO A 203 3.45 20.16 -6.64
N VAL A 204 3.57 21.49 -6.78
CA VAL A 204 2.47 22.33 -7.28
C VAL A 204 2.11 21.99 -8.73
N GLU A 205 3.08 21.50 -9.50
CA GLU A 205 2.94 21.04 -10.88
C GLU A 205 2.07 19.78 -10.99
N ALA A 206 1.77 19.10 -9.87
CA ALA A 206 0.80 18.01 -9.85
C ALA A 206 -0.63 18.51 -10.14
N PHE A 207 -0.88 19.82 -9.97
CA PHE A 207 -2.19 20.43 -10.19
C PHE A 207 -2.23 21.17 -11.54
N PRO A 208 -3.18 20.84 -12.43
CA PRO A 208 -3.36 21.56 -13.69
C PRO A 208 -3.88 22.97 -13.44
N LYS A 209 -3.43 23.92 -14.27
CA LYS A 209 -4.00 25.27 -14.32
C LYS A 209 -5.47 25.23 -14.75
N GLN A 210 -6.27 26.12 -14.19
CA GLN A 210 -7.70 26.28 -14.43
C GLN A 210 -8.03 27.75 -14.72
N ASN A 211 -9.04 27.98 -15.55
CA ASN A 211 -9.44 29.32 -15.99
C ASN A 211 -10.50 29.98 -15.08
N THR A 212 -10.84 29.39 -13.92
CA THR A 212 -11.86 29.96 -13.03
C THR A 212 -11.28 31.15 -12.26
N GLU A 213 -11.89 32.33 -12.40
CA GLU A 213 -11.33 33.57 -11.81
C GLU A 213 -11.91 33.91 -10.44
N ASP A 214 -13.11 33.42 -10.07
CA ASP A 214 -13.80 33.88 -8.85
C ASP A 214 -13.85 32.83 -7.72
N ILE A 215 -12.74 32.75 -6.99
CA ILE A 215 -12.56 31.83 -5.86
C ILE A 215 -12.32 32.56 -4.53
N TYR A 216 -12.67 31.89 -3.43
CA TYR A 216 -12.30 32.27 -2.08
C TYR A 216 -11.51 31.13 -1.43
N LEU A 217 -10.23 31.33 -1.15
CA LEU A 217 -9.43 30.35 -0.41
C LEU A 217 -9.82 30.42 1.08
N HIS A 218 -10.38 29.33 1.60
CA HIS A 218 -10.68 29.16 3.01
C HIS A 218 -9.58 28.34 3.71
N HIS A 219 -8.84 28.99 4.60
CA HIS A 219 -7.89 28.35 5.50
C HIS A 219 -8.62 27.67 6.69
N PRO A 220 -8.59 26.34 6.82
CA PRO A 220 -9.20 25.63 7.94
C PRO A 220 -8.47 25.95 9.24
N CYS A 221 -9.21 26.13 10.34
CA CYS A 221 -8.64 26.52 11.63
C CYS A 221 -7.45 25.68 12.14
N PRO A 222 -7.32 24.35 11.94
CA PRO A 222 -6.16 23.64 12.46
C PRO A 222 -4.86 24.05 11.76
N SER A 223 -4.93 24.52 10.51
CA SER A 223 -3.74 24.81 9.70
C SER A 223 -2.91 26.00 10.21
N SER A 224 -3.50 26.88 11.03
CA SER A 224 -2.80 28.02 11.64
C SER A 224 -1.64 27.60 12.57
N ARG A 225 -1.62 26.33 13.00
CA ARG A 225 -0.58 25.75 13.85
C ARG A 225 0.76 25.59 13.14
N TRP A 226 0.78 25.55 11.80
CA TRP A 226 2.00 25.32 11.01
C TRP A 226 2.14 26.35 9.91
N LYS A 227 3.20 27.17 9.94
CA LYS A 227 3.45 28.20 8.90
C LYS A 227 3.52 27.63 7.48
N LYS A 228 4.05 26.41 7.32
CA LYS A 228 4.26 25.78 6.01
C LYS A 228 2.97 25.34 5.30
N ILE A 229 1.93 24.96 6.05
CA ILE A 229 0.73 24.36 5.46
C ILE A 229 -0.14 25.41 4.73
N PRO A 230 -0.49 26.57 5.33
CA PRO A 230 -1.17 27.64 4.62
C PRO A 230 -0.37 28.13 3.41
N ALA A 231 0.95 28.30 3.55
CA ALA A 231 1.82 28.71 2.44
C ALA A 231 1.80 27.70 1.27
N ALA A 232 1.83 26.39 1.57
CA ALA A 232 1.71 25.36 0.54
C ALA A 232 0.33 25.38 -0.15
N ALA A 233 -0.74 25.65 0.60
CA ALA A 233 -2.08 25.82 0.03
C ALA A 233 -2.19 27.07 -0.85
N GLU A 234 -1.67 28.21 -0.39
CA GLU A 234 -1.61 29.47 -1.17
C GLU A 234 -0.83 29.29 -2.46
N SER A 235 0.34 28.62 -2.40
CA SER A 235 1.17 28.32 -3.57
C SER A 235 0.44 27.41 -4.57
N ALA A 236 -0.20 26.34 -4.09
CA ALA A 236 -0.99 25.46 -4.94
C ALA A 236 -2.18 26.18 -5.58
N VAL A 237 -2.92 27.01 -4.82
CA VAL A 237 -4.06 27.78 -5.37
C VAL A 237 -3.58 28.83 -6.38
N SER A 238 -2.47 29.51 -6.12
CA SER A 238 -1.87 30.48 -7.06
C SER A 238 -1.42 29.80 -8.36
N HIS A 239 -0.89 28.57 -8.26
CA HIS A 239 -0.54 27.77 -9.43
C HIS A 239 -1.79 27.34 -10.22
N ILE A 240 -2.85 26.89 -9.54
CA ILE A 240 -4.07 26.41 -10.18
C ILE A 240 -4.85 27.57 -10.82
N TYR A 241 -4.96 28.71 -10.15
CA TYR A 241 -5.79 29.85 -10.54
C TYR A 241 -4.95 31.12 -10.70
N PRO A 242 -4.07 31.20 -11.71
CA PRO A 242 -3.17 32.34 -11.88
C PRO A 242 -3.90 33.66 -12.19
N ALA A 243 -5.09 33.60 -12.81
CA ALA A 243 -5.87 34.78 -13.20
C ALA A 243 -6.61 35.47 -12.03
N THR A 244 -6.86 34.76 -10.91
CA THR A 244 -7.47 35.36 -9.70
C THR A 244 -6.52 36.32 -8.97
N LEU A 245 -5.27 36.44 -9.43
CA LEU A 245 -4.26 37.36 -8.92
C LEU A 245 -4.37 38.72 -9.62
N SER A 246 -5.47 39.47 -9.43
CA SER A 246 -5.52 40.88 -9.86
C SER A 246 -4.92 41.79 -8.78
N ASP A 247 -3.85 42.49 -9.14
CA ASP A 247 -3.08 43.58 -8.49
C ASP A 247 -2.70 43.52 -6.99
N ASN A 248 -3.25 42.61 -6.18
CA ASN A 248 -2.97 42.50 -4.73
C ASN A 248 -2.79 41.05 -4.23
N GLY A 249 -2.65 40.08 -5.13
CA GLY A 249 -2.54 38.65 -4.81
C GLY A 249 -3.82 38.05 -4.22
N ILE A 250 -3.78 36.75 -3.85
CA ILE A 250 -4.87 36.14 -3.08
C ILE A 250 -4.97 36.92 -1.76
N LYS A 251 -6.09 37.63 -1.54
CA LYS A 251 -6.36 38.26 -0.24
C LYS A 251 -6.20 37.21 0.85
N LYS A 252 -5.16 37.32 1.69
CA LYS A 252 -4.89 36.39 2.79
C LYS A 252 -6.15 36.22 3.62
N SER A 253 -6.79 35.06 3.53
CA SER A 253 -7.95 34.76 4.35
C SER A 253 -7.45 34.31 5.72
N GLU A 254 -7.91 34.95 6.79
CA GLU A 254 -7.64 34.46 8.14
C GLU A 254 -8.17 33.03 8.33
N PRO A 255 -7.52 32.18 9.15
CA PRO A 255 -8.05 30.88 9.51
C PRO A 255 -9.38 31.02 10.27
N LEU A 256 -10.48 30.61 9.65
CA LEU A 256 -11.82 30.69 10.24
C LEU A 256 -12.36 29.30 10.59
N CYS A 257 -13.20 29.23 11.61
CA CYS A 257 -13.87 27.99 11.98
C CYS A 257 -15.12 27.78 11.11
N CYS A 258 -15.31 26.57 10.58
CA CYS A 258 -16.55 26.20 9.88
C CYS A 258 -17.66 25.66 10.79
N GLY A 259 -17.44 25.65 12.11
CA GLY A 259 -18.38 25.11 13.11
C GLY A 259 -18.40 23.58 13.27
N LEU A 260 -17.69 22.82 12.42
CA LEU A 260 -17.68 21.35 12.51
C LEU A 260 -16.79 20.80 13.65
N GLY A 261 -15.74 21.53 14.03
CA GLY A 261 -14.70 21.07 14.97
C GLY A 261 -15.16 20.97 16.42
N GLY A 262 -14.35 20.30 17.26
CA GLY A 262 -14.58 20.24 18.72
C GLY A 262 -15.85 19.49 19.15
N GLY A 263 -16.49 18.76 18.23
CA GLY A 263 -17.78 18.11 18.45
C GLY A 263 -18.99 19.07 18.40
N LEU A 264 -18.76 20.36 18.12
CA LEU A 264 -19.77 21.41 18.19
C LEU A 264 -21.01 21.08 17.35
N ASN A 265 -20.84 20.75 16.07
CA ASN A 265 -21.97 20.44 15.19
C ASN A 265 -22.79 19.21 15.63
N SER A 266 -22.22 18.32 16.44
CA SER A 266 -22.97 17.19 17.01
C SER A 266 -23.72 17.56 18.30
N VAL A 267 -23.25 18.59 19.02
CA VAL A 267 -23.81 19.05 20.29
C VAL A 267 -24.86 20.15 20.07
N SER A 268 -24.57 21.12 19.20
CA SER A 268 -25.50 22.17 18.76
C SER A 268 -25.20 22.57 17.30
N PRO A 269 -25.98 22.07 16.34
CA PRO A 269 -25.94 22.52 14.95
C PRO A 269 -26.20 24.02 14.80
N GLU A 270 -27.05 24.59 15.65
CA GLU A 270 -27.44 26.01 15.61
C GLU A 270 -26.23 26.91 15.92
N MET A 271 -25.49 26.61 16.99
CA MET A 271 -24.25 27.33 17.29
C MET A 271 -23.19 27.07 16.21
N ALA A 272 -23.11 25.85 15.68
CA ALA A 272 -22.20 25.54 14.58
C ALA A 272 -22.47 26.37 13.31
N ASP A 273 -23.71 26.79 13.08
CA ASP A 273 -24.10 27.62 11.94
C ASP A 273 -23.57 29.04 12.04
N ARG A 274 -23.57 29.62 13.26
CA ARG A 274 -23.08 30.98 13.48
C ARG A 274 -21.61 31.15 13.10
N PHE A 275 -20.81 30.10 13.22
CA PHE A 275 -19.41 30.12 12.77
C PHE A 275 -19.27 30.18 11.24
N LEU A 276 -20.27 29.69 10.49
CA LEU A 276 -20.25 29.74 9.02
C LEU A 276 -20.57 31.11 8.47
N GLU A 277 -21.38 31.91 9.16
CA GLU A 277 -21.86 33.21 8.69
C GLU A 277 -20.70 34.14 8.28
N ASP A 278 -19.62 34.18 9.07
CA ASP A 278 -18.42 34.94 8.76
C ASP A 278 -17.75 34.48 7.45
N ILE A 279 -17.71 33.17 7.21
CA ILE A 279 -17.11 32.60 6.00
C ILE A 279 -18.00 32.88 4.79
N VAL A 280 -19.32 32.70 4.93
CA VAL A 280 -20.29 32.98 3.86
C VAL A 280 -20.26 34.45 3.48
N ARG A 281 -20.26 35.36 4.47
CA ARG A 281 -20.17 36.81 4.23
C ARG A 281 -18.89 37.20 3.50
N LYS A 282 -17.74 36.61 3.87
CA LYS A 282 -16.44 36.87 3.22
C LYS A 282 -16.34 36.23 1.83
N ALA A 283 -16.87 35.03 1.65
CA ALA A 283 -16.86 34.30 0.39
C ALA A 283 -17.85 34.86 -0.63
N LYS A 284 -18.98 35.44 -0.21
CA LYS A 284 -20.06 35.89 -1.09
C LYS A 284 -20.48 34.76 -2.04
N ASP A 285 -20.52 35.02 -3.35
CA ASP A 285 -20.91 34.06 -4.39
C ASP A 285 -19.72 33.25 -4.96
N LYS A 286 -18.51 33.46 -4.42
CA LYS A 286 -17.28 32.82 -4.89
C LYS A 286 -17.27 31.34 -4.57
N THR A 287 -16.58 30.56 -5.40
CA THR A 287 -16.33 29.15 -5.10
C THR A 287 -15.32 29.03 -3.97
N VAL A 288 -15.68 28.35 -2.87
CA VAL A 288 -14.81 28.18 -1.70
C VAL A 288 -13.82 27.05 -1.95
N ILE A 289 -12.53 27.38 -2.03
CA ILE A 289 -11.46 26.38 -2.09
C ILE A 289 -10.97 26.12 -0.67
N THR A 290 -10.94 24.85 -0.23
CA THR A 290 -10.44 24.47 1.10
C THR A 290 -9.60 23.21 1.03
N TYR A 291 -8.76 22.95 2.02
CA TYR A 291 -7.95 21.74 2.13
C TYR A 291 -8.29 20.93 3.39
N CYS A 292 -9.53 21.05 3.84
CA CYS A 292 -10.14 20.22 4.89
C CYS A 292 -11.43 19.60 4.39
N SER A 293 -11.50 18.26 4.35
CA SER A 293 -12.71 17.53 3.94
C SER A 293 -13.92 17.81 4.85
N GLY A 294 -13.68 18.11 6.13
CA GLY A 294 -14.75 18.50 7.05
C GLY A 294 -15.36 19.85 6.68
N CYS A 295 -14.51 20.86 6.43
CA CYS A 295 -14.95 22.17 5.95
C CYS A 295 -15.73 22.05 4.63
N GLN A 296 -15.19 21.31 3.65
CA GLN A 296 -15.89 21.10 2.38
C GLN A 296 -17.28 20.49 2.59
N ASN A 297 -17.39 19.42 3.38
CA ASN A 297 -18.68 18.78 3.64
C ASN A 297 -19.66 19.75 4.28
N ARG A 298 -19.19 20.57 5.22
CA ARG A 298 -20.01 21.55 5.91
C ARG A 298 -20.54 22.64 4.96
N PHE A 299 -19.69 23.13 4.05
CA PHE A 299 -20.10 24.09 3.04
C PHE A 299 -21.14 23.50 2.07
N LEU A 300 -20.88 22.30 1.54
CA LEU A 300 -21.80 21.63 0.61
C LEU A 300 -23.17 21.33 1.26
N GLN A 301 -23.20 20.98 2.56
CA GLN A 301 -24.46 20.77 3.31
C GLN A 301 -25.30 22.05 3.44
N ARG A 302 -24.69 23.22 3.29
CA ARG A 302 -25.34 24.53 3.34
C ARG A 302 -25.54 25.16 1.96
N GLY A 303 -25.38 24.37 0.89
CA GLY A 303 -25.54 24.85 -0.48
C GLY A 303 -24.42 25.77 -0.97
N ILE A 304 -23.33 25.90 -0.21
CA ILE A 304 -22.19 26.73 -0.59
C ILE A 304 -21.30 25.91 -1.55
N LYS A 305 -20.99 26.49 -2.72
CA LYS A 305 -20.09 25.87 -3.70
C LYS A 305 -18.69 25.72 -3.10
N ALA A 306 -18.24 24.49 -2.89
CA ALA A 306 -16.96 24.23 -2.25
C ALA A 306 -16.16 23.08 -2.89
N VAL A 307 -14.88 23.35 -3.15
CA VAL A 307 -13.94 22.40 -3.74
C VAL A 307 -12.83 22.11 -2.74
N HIS A 308 -12.54 20.82 -2.52
CA HIS A 308 -11.35 20.46 -1.77
C HIS A 308 -10.13 20.55 -2.69
N LEU A 309 -9.04 21.16 -2.23
CA LEU A 309 -7.86 21.45 -3.06
C LEU A 309 -7.31 20.21 -3.79
N LEU A 310 -7.26 19.06 -3.10
CA LEU A 310 -6.86 17.79 -3.71
C LEU A 310 -7.79 17.29 -4.83
N GLU A 311 -9.04 17.78 -4.91
CA GLU A 311 -9.97 17.51 -6.02
C GLU A 311 -9.62 18.31 -7.28
N CYS A 312 -8.69 19.27 -7.21
CA CYS A 312 -8.16 19.99 -8.37
C CYS A 312 -7.11 19.18 -9.14
N LEU A 313 -6.70 17.99 -8.65
CA LEU A 313 -5.78 17.11 -9.37
C LEU A 313 -6.37 16.64 -10.72
N PRO A 314 -5.55 16.25 -11.72
CA PRO A 314 -6.03 15.99 -13.08
C PRO A 314 -7.14 14.94 -13.18
N LYS A 315 -8.11 15.05 -14.09
CA LYS A 315 -9.18 14.04 -14.26
C LYS A 315 -10.05 13.79 -13.01
N GLU A 316 -10.01 14.68 -12.01
CA GLU A 316 -10.94 14.68 -10.89
C GLU A 316 -12.04 15.72 -11.15
N LYS A 317 -13.29 15.39 -10.78
CA LYS A 317 -14.41 16.34 -10.81
C LYS A 317 -14.73 16.77 -9.39
N ALA A 318 -14.76 18.07 -9.11
CA ALA A 318 -15.15 18.59 -7.81
C ALA A 318 -16.55 18.09 -7.43
N ARG A 319 -16.72 17.66 -6.17
CA ARG A 319 -18.02 17.19 -5.69
C ARG A 319 -18.94 18.36 -5.45
N GLN A 320 -20.21 18.17 -5.80
CA GLN A 320 -21.28 19.14 -5.54
C GLN A 320 -22.09 18.79 -4.28
N THR A 321 -22.00 17.55 -3.80
CA THR A 321 -22.78 17.08 -2.64
C THR A 321 -21.92 16.19 -1.73
N VAL A 322 -22.41 16.02 -0.49
CA VAL A 322 -21.83 15.08 0.47
C VAL A 322 -22.47 13.71 0.26
N PRO A 323 -21.69 12.64 0.02
CA PRO A 323 -22.23 11.28 -0.06
C PRO A 323 -23.01 10.92 1.21
N SER A 324 -24.09 10.13 1.06
CA SER A 324 -24.86 9.65 2.22
C SER A 324 -23.98 8.85 3.18
N PRO A 325 -24.33 8.76 4.49
CA PRO A 325 -23.56 7.97 5.47
C PRO A 325 -23.32 6.52 5.05
N VAL A 326 -24.33 5.88 4.43
CA VAL A 326 -24.21 4.51 3.88
C VAL A 326 -23.16 4.46 2.78
N ARG A 327 -23.21 5.40 1.82
CA ARG A 327 -22.22 5.47 0.74
C ARG A 327 -20.82 5.78 1.25
N GLN A 328 -20.70 6.66 2.25
CA GLN A 328 -19.43 6.96 2.93
C GLN A 328 -18.81 5.71 3.55
N TRP A 329 -19.62 4.90 4.24
CA TRP A 329 -19.17 3.64 4.82
C TRP A 329 -18.76 2.63 3.75
N MET A 330 -19.58 2.44 2.70
CA MET A 330 -19.25 1.58 1.56
C MET A 330 -17.96 2.02 0.85
N ASN A 331 -17.75 3.32 0.68
CA ASN A 331 -16.54 3.86 0.06
C ASN A 331 -15.29 3.52 0.88
N ARG A 332 -15.33 3.66 2.20
CA ARG A 332 -14.24 3.23 3.09
C ARG A 332 -14.04 1.73 3.01
N LEU A 333 -15.12 0.95 3.02
CA LEU A 333 -15.05 -0.51 2.96
C LEU A 333 -14.38 -0.97 1.67
N ALA A 334 -14.83 -0.46 0.53
CA ALA A 334 -14.25 -0.77 -0.78
C ALA A 334 -12.77 -0.38 -0.89
N LEU A 335 -12.37 0.72 -0.24
CA LEU A 335 -10.96 1.13 -0.20
C LEU A 335 -10.12 0.17 0.67
N ALA A 336 -10.65 -0.24 1.83
CA ALA A 336 -9.99 -1.17 2.75
C ALA A 336 -9.87 -2.58 2.16
N THR A 337 -10.93 -3.10 1.54
CA THR A 337 -10.93 -4.41 0.88
C THR A 337 -9.97 -4.42 -0.31
N ALA A 338 -10.00 -3.40 -1.16
CA ALA A 338 -9.08 -3.29 -2.28
C ALA A 338 -7.61 -3.22 -1.82
N ALA A 339 -7.32 -2.47 -0.75
CA ALA A 339 -5.97 -2.36 -0.21
C ALA A 339 -5.41 -3.69 0.33
N ARG A 340 -6.29 -4.61 0.75
CA ARG A 340 -5.92 -5.93 1.29
C ARG A 340 -5.89 -7.03 0.22
N LEU A 341 -6.95 -7.13 -0.57
CA LEU A 341 -7.17 -8.24 -1.51
C LEU A 341 -6.46 -8.02 -2.84
N MET A 342 -6.27 -6.77 -3.29
CA MET A 342 -5.61 -6.51 -4.58
C MET A 342 -4.08 -6.40 -4.44
N THR A 343 -3.50 -7.08 -3.45
CA THR A 343 -2.04 -7.22 -3.34
C THR A 343 -1.57 -8.32 -4.30
N PRO A 344 -0.43 -8.17 -5.00
CA PRO A 344 0.09 -9.20 -5.88
C PRO A 344 0.24 -10.55 -5.16
N GLU A 345 0.65 -10.52 -3.89
CA GLU A 345 0.80 -11.70 -3.05
C GLU A 345 -0.53 -12.44 -2.86
N PHE A 346 -1.61 -11.71 -2.54
CA PHE A 346 -2.95 -12.31 -2.41
C PHE A 346 -3.47 -12.86 -3.75
N MET A 347 -3.30 -12.11 -4.83
CA MET A 347 -3.73 -12.56 -6.17
C MET A 347 -3.00 -13.84 -6.61
N ILE A 348 -1.70 -13.94 -6.33
CA ILE A 348 -0.91 -15.15 -6.58
C ILE A 348 -1.41 -16.31 -5.71
N MET A 349 -1.60 -16.10 -4.41
CA MET A 349 -2.13 -17.14 -3.51
C MET A 349 -3.51 -17.63 -3.96
N LEU A 350 -4.39 -16.71 -4.37
CA LEU A 350 -5.72 -17.05 -4.87
C LEU A 350 -5.65 -17.83 -6.17
N ALA A 351 -4.81 -17.41 -7.12
CA ALA A 351 -4.60 -18.15 -8.38
C ALA A 351 -4.07 -19.56 -8.14
N VAL A 352 -3.10 -19.72 -7.24
CA VAL A 352 -2.57 -21.04 -6.83
C VAL A 352 -3.64 -21.90 -6.17
N ALA A 353 -4.43 -21.33 -5.24
CA ALA A 353 -5.52 -22.05 -4.58
C ALA A 353 -6.58 -22.55 -5.58
N LEU A 354 -6.96 -21.70 -6.56
CA LEU A 354 -7.90 -22.08 -7.61
C LEU A 354 -7.34 -23.17 -8.54
N LEU A 355 -6.05 -23.10 -8.89
CA LEU A 355 -5.38 -24.14 -9.68
C LEU A 355 -5.36 -25.49 -8.93
N ILE A 356 -5.06 -25.48 -7.63
CA ILE A 356 -5.07 -26.69 -6.80
C ILE A 356 -6.49 -27.26 -6.71
N ALA A 357 -7.49 -26.42 -6.41
CA ALA A 357 -8.89 -26.84 -6.31
C ALA A 357 -9.42 -27.42 -7.64
N GLY A 358 -9.09 -26.77 -8.77
CA GLY A 358 -9.42 -27.28 -10.10
C GLY A 358 -8.74 -28.62 -10.39
N GLY A 359 -7.47 -28.78 -10.02
CA GLY A 359 -6.75 -30.05 -10.15
C GLY A 359 -7.36 -31.19 -9.35
N ILE A 360 -7.75 -30.93 -8.09
CA ILE A 360 -8.44 -31.91 -7.23
C ILE A 360 -9.79 -32.30 -7.81
N TYR A 361 -10.58 -31.32 -8.25
CA TYR A 361 -11.88 -31.56 -8.88
C TYR A 361 -11.76 -32.44 -10.13
N LEU A 362 -10.83 -32.13 -11.03
CA LEU A 362 -10.58 -32.92 -12.24
C LEU A 362 -10.09 -34.34 -11.91
N ASN A 363 -9.29 -34.52 -10.85
CA ASN A 363 -8.87 -35.83 -10.39
C ASN A 363 -10.04 -36.68 -9.87
N GLN A 364 -10.95 -36.07 -9.11
CA GLN A 364 -12.17 -36.74 -8.61
C GLN A 364 -13.09 -37.19 -9.75
N GLN A 365 -13.11 -36.48 -10.87
CA GLN A 365 -13.85 -36.86 -12.08
C GLN A 365 -13.16 -37.98 -12.89
N GLY A 366 -12.05 -38.54 -12.39
CA GLY A 366 -11.34 -39.63 -13.06
C GLY A 366 -10.56 -39.22 -14.32
N VAL A 367 -10.51 -37.91 -14.63
CA VAL A 367 -9.81 -37.36 -15.82
C VAL A 367 -8.31 -37.69 -15.79
N PHE A 368 -7.71 -37.76 -14.59
CA PHE A 368 -6.30 -38.08 -14.41
C PHE A 368 -6.02 -39.57 -14.11
N SER A 369 -6.99 -40.47 -14.31
CA SER A 369 -6.72 -41.91 -14.21
C SER A 369 -5.73 -42.35 -15.29
N ALA A 370 -4.81 -43.25 -14.94
CA ALA A 370 -3.76 -43.75 -15.83
C ALA A 370 -4.34 -44.32 -17.14
N ASP A 371 -5.46 -45.02 -17.04
CA ASP A 371 -6.15 -45.64 -18.18
C ASP A 371 -6.89 -44.62 -19.05
N ALA A 372 -7.56 -43.62 -18.46
CA ALA A 372 -8.22 -42.57 -19.23
C ALA A 372 -7.21 -41.71 -20.00
N LEU A 373 -6.09 -41.36 -19.36
CA LEU A 373 -5.00 -40.62 -20.01
C LEU A 373 -4.39 -41.44 -21.14
N LYS A 374 -4.04 -42.72 -20.92
CA LYS A 374 -3.51 -43.57 -22.00
C LYS A 374 -4.49 -43.73 -23.17
N ASN A 375 -5.78 -43.85 -22.90
CA ASN A 375 -6.81 -43.92 -23.95
C ASN A 375 -6.91 -42.61 -24.76
N ILE A 376 -6.82 -41.45 -24.10
CA ILE A 376 -6.79 -40.14 -24.78
C ILE A 376 -5.51 -39.99 -25.62
N LEU A 377 -4.36 -40.39 -25.06
CA LEU A 377 -3.07 -40.38 -25.74
C LEU A 377 -3.05 -41.29 -26.96
N ALA A 378 -3.65 -42.48 -26.88
CA ALA A 378 -3.75 -43.43 -27.99
C ALA A 378 -4.66 -42.92 -29.12
N ARG A 379 -5.72 -42.16 -28.79
CA ARG A 379 -6.63 -41.53 -29.78
C ARG A 379 -6.00 -40.33 -30.50
N HIS A 380 -5.00 -39.69 -29.89
CA HIS A 380 -4.37 -38.47 -30.42
C HIS A 380 -2.82 -38.56 -30.43
N PRO A 381 -2.23 -39.42 -31.26
CA PRO A 381 -0.79 -39.72 -31.24
C PRO A 381 0.10 -38.51 -31.59
N VAL A 382 -0.42 -37.53 -32.34
CA VAL A 382 0.32 -36.30 -32.71
C VAL A 382 0.03 -35.14 -31.75
N ALA A 383 -1.24 -34.94 -31.37
CA ALA A 383 -1.61 -33.80 -30.53
C ALA A 383 -1.10 -33.96 -29.08
N ALA A 384 -1.04 -35.18 -28.54
CA ALA A 384 -0.62 -35.40 -27.16
C ALA A 384 0.86 -35.01 -26.91
N PRO A 385 1.84 -35.41 -27.74
CA PRO A 385 3.22 -34.92 -27.62
C PRO A 385 3.35 -33.40 -27.79
N VAL A 386 2.59 -32.79 -28.70
CA VAL A 386 2.62 -31.33 -28.92
C VAL A 386 2.11 -30.58 -27.70
N ILE A 387 0.98 -31.02 -27.13
CA ILE A 387 0.42 -30.45 -25.89
C ILE A 387 1.39 -30.64 -24.74
N PHE A 388 2.01 -31.82 -24.62
CA PHE A 388 3.03 -32.09 -23.61
C PHE A 388 4.22 -31.13 -23.73
N LEU A 389 4.76 -30.94 -24.93
CA LEU A 389 5.84 -30.00 -25.20
C LEU A 389 5.45 -28.56 -24.84
N PHE A 390 4.21 -28.17 -25.14
CA PHE A 390 3.69 -26.84 -24.79
C PHE A 390 3.58 -26.64 -23.26
N ILE A 391 3.05 -27.64 -22.55
CA ILE A 391 2.98 -27.63 -21.08
C ILE A 391 4.38 -27.54 -20.49
N TYR A 392 5.33 -28.34 -20.97
CA TYR A 392 6.71 -28.33 -20.47
C TYR A 392 7.43 -27.03 -20.85
N ALA A 393 7.14 -26.43 -22.01
CA ALA A 393 7.70 -25.12 -22.36
C ALA A 393 7.29 -24.03 -21.36
N ILE A 394 6.02 -24.01 -20.94
CA ILE A 394 5.50 -22.95 -20.05
C ILE A 394 5.81 -23.22 -18.57
N ALA A 395 5.85 -24.48 -18.17
CA ALA A 395 5.97 -24.88 -16.77
C ALA A 395 7.14 -24.22 -16.00
N PRO A 396 8.38 -24.18 -16.53
CA PRO A 396 9.50 -23.53 -15.83
C PRO A 396 9.31 -22.02 -15.65
N ALA A 397 8.64 -21.34 -16.60
CA ALA A 397 8.33 -19.92 -16.48
C ALA A 397 7.36 -19.65 -15.33
N LEU A 398 6.41 -20.57 -15.09
CA LEU A 398 5.44 -20.52 -14.00
C LEU A 398 5.95 -21.11 -12.68
N PHE A 399 7.23 -21.45 -12.58
CA PHE A 399 7.84 -22.12 -11.42
C PHE A 399 7.21 -23.48 -11.06
N LEU A 400 6.54 -24.14 -12.02
CA LEU A 400 6.02 -25.49 -11.81
C LEU A 400 7.17 -26.50 -11.73
N PRO A 401 7.06 -27.54 -10.88
CA PRO A 401 8.09 -28.57 -10.76
C PRO A 401 8.19 -29.37 -12.07
N SER A 402 9.38 -29.43 -12.67
CA SER A 402 9.60 -30.13 -13.94
C SER A 402 9.78 -31.66 -13.79
N ILE A 403 10.11 -32.13 -12.58
CA ILE A 403 10.32 -33.55 -12.30
C ILE A 403 9.05 -34.38 -12.60
N PRO A 404 7.84 -34.02 -12.09
CA PRO A 404 6.61 -34.75 -12.43
C PRO A 404 6.34 -34.81 -13.94
N ILE A 405 6.61 -33.73 -14.67
CA ILE A 405 6.42 -33.65 -16.12
C ILE A 405 7.40 -34.60 -16.84
N THR A 406 8.65 -34.66 -16.39
CA THR A 406 9.68 -35.57 -16.92
C THR A 406 9.34 -37.04 -16.65
N LEU A 407 8.88 -37.35 -15.44
CA LEU A 407 8.44 -38.71 -15.06
C LEU A 407 7.23 -39.15 -15.88
N ALA A 408 6.25 -38.25 -16.08
CA ALA A 408 5.09 -38.49 -16.92
C ALA A 408 5.49 -38.83 -18.36
N ALA A 409 6.52 -38.18 -18.91
CA ALA A 409 7.02 -38.48 -20.25
C ALA A 409 7.48 -39.93 -20.37
N GLY A 410 8.23 -40.42 -19.36
CA GLY A 410 8.65 -41.82 -19.29
C GLY A 410 7.47 -42.78 -19.13
N PHE A 411 6.51 -42.43 -18.28
CA PHE A 411 5.31 -43.24 -18.05
C PHE A 411 4.44 -43.41 -19.31
N PHE A 412 4.30 -42.36 -20.13
CA PHE A 412 3.42 -42.37 -21.30
C PHE A 412 4.10 -42.81 -22.60
N TRP A 413 5.36 -42.41 -22.84
CA TRP A 413 6.05 -42.65 -24.12
C TRP A 413 7.30 -43.53 -24.00
N GLY A 414 7.59 -44.06 -22.81
CA GLY A 414 8.73 -44.94 -22.57
C GLY A 414 10.08 -44.21 -22.57
N PRO A 415 11.19 -44.95 -22.49
CA PRO A 415 12.51 -44.37 -22.22
C PRO A 415 13.08 -43.57 -23.40
N VAL A 416 12.81 -43.97 -24.64
CA VAL A 416 13.38 -43.32 -25.84
C VAL A 416 12.62 -42.04 -26.18
N TRP A 417 11.32 -42.16 -26.48
CA TRP A 417 10.49 -41.01 -26.85
C TRP A 417 10.25 -40.06 -25.67
N GLY A 418 10.15 -40.59 -24.45
CA GLY A 418 10.05 -39.77 -23.24
C GLY A 418 11.27 -38.86 -23.05
N VAL A 419 12.49 -39.33 -23.36
CA VAL A 419 13.70 -38.49 -23.32
C VAL A 419 13.66 -37.42 -24.40
N ILE A 420 13.31 -37.78 -25.62
CA ILE A 420 13.22 -36.82 -26.74
C ILE A 420 12.24 -35.69 -26.40
N PHE A 421 11.03 -36.01 -25.94
CA PHE A 421 10.04 -35.01 -25.58
C PHE A 421 10.44 -34.21 -24.33
N SER A 422 11.01 -34.86 -23.32
CA SER A 422 11.42 -34.18 -22.08
C SER A 422 12.57 -33.22 -22.30
N ILE A 423 13.63 -33.63 -23.00
CA ILE A 423 14.79 -32.75 -23.22
C ILE A 423 14.44 -31.58 -24.12
N THR A 424 13.61 -31.81 -25.15
CA THR A 424 13.12 -30.75 -26.04
C THR A 424 12.24 -29.78 -25.26
N GLY A 425 11.26 -30.28 -24.52
CA GLY A 425 10.36 -29.48 -23.69
C GLY A 425 11.09 -28.68 -22.61
N ALA A 426 12.02 -29.32 -21.89
CA ALA A 426 12.82 -28.65 -20.85
C ALA A 426 13.75 -27.58 -21.42
N THR A 427 14.34 -27.82 -22.60
CA THR A 427 15.23 -26.86 -23.24
C THR A 427 14.45 -25.64 -23.74
N ILE A 428 13.31 -25.84 -24.41
CA ILE A 428 12.41 -24.75 -24.80
C ILE A 428 11.91 -24.01 -23.56
N GLY A 429 11.52 -24.74 -22.52
CA GLY A 429 11.03 -24.16 -21.27
C GLY A 429 12.10 -23.46 -20.46
N ALA A 430 13.38 -23.72 -20.70
CA ALA A 430 14.48 -22.93 -20.15
C ALA A 430 14.66 -21.59 -20.89
N CYS A 431 14.36 -21.57 -22.20
CA CYS A 431 14.51 -20.38 -23.03
C CYS A 431 13.51 -19.27 -22.69
N ILE A 432 12.26 -19.63 -22.38
CA ILE A 432 11.21 -18.65 -22.03
C ILE A 432 11.61 -17.78 -20.83
N PRO A 433 11.89 -18.32 -19.62
CA PRO A 433 12.34 -17.53 -18.47
C PRO A 433 13.69 -16.81 -18.70
N PHE A 434 14.58 -17.37 -19.52
CA PHE A 434 15.82 -16.71 -19.92
C PHE A 434 15.55 -15.41 -20.70
N PHE A 435 14.67 -15.44 -21.70
CA PHE A 435 14.32 -14.23 -22.45
C PHE A 435 13.42 -13.28 -21.65
N LEU A 436 12.51 -13.83 -20.84
CA LEU A 436 11.63 -13.04 -19.97
C LEU A 436 12.45 -12.22 -18.96
N SER A 437 13.47 -12.82 -18.34
CA SER A 437 14.40 -12.09 -17.47
C SER A 437 15.28 -11.10 -18.22
N ARG A 438 15.76 -11.45 -19.42
CA ARG A 438 16.68 -10.62 -20.20
C ARG A 438 16.03 -9.34 -20.74
N TYR A 439 14.79 -9.42 -21.22
CA TYR A 439 14.15 -8.30 -21.94
C TYR A 439 12.98 -7.66 -21.21
N LEU A 440 12.24 -8.40 -20.37
CA LEU A 440 10.97 -7.92 -19.78
C LEU A 440 11.05 -7.68 -18.27
N LEU A 441 11.79 -8.52 -17.54
CA LEU A 441 11.80 -8.51 -16.07
C LEU A 441 13.14 -8.04 -15.45
N GLN A 442 14.06 -7.53 -16.26
CA GLN A 442 15.41 -7.17 -15.82
C GLN A 442 15.39 -6.18 -14.64
N ASP A 443 14.62 -5.10 -14.74
CA ASP A 443 14.52 -4.06 -13.71
C ASP A 443 13.80 -4.57 -12.45
N PHE A 444 12.74 -5.36 -12.62
CA PHE A 444 11.99 -5.94 -11.50
C PHE A 444 12.88 -6.87 -10.67
N ILE A 445 13.60 -7.79 -11.30
CA ILE A 445 14.47 -8.74 -10.61
C ILE A 445 15.68 -8.02 -10.00
N ARG A 446 16.26 -7.05 -10.71
CA ARG A 446 17.38 -6.23 -10.22
C ARG A 446 17.03 -5.48 -8.93
N SER A 447 15.81 -4.97 -8.79
CA SER A 447 15.35 -4.30 -7.56
C SER A 447 15.30 -5.20 -6.32
N LYS A 448 15.32 -6.53 -6.50
CA LYS A 448 15.22 -7.52 -5.41
C LYS A 448 16.55 -8.17 -5.04
N ILE A 449 17.63 -7.93 -5.79
CA ILE A 449 18.96 -8.52 -5.57
C ILE A 449 19.92 -7.42 -5.11
N SER A 450 20.73 -7.70 -4.08
CA SER A 450 21.75 -6.76 -3.61
C SER A 450 22.84 -6.55 -4.67
N ALA A 451 23.38 -5.33 -4.74
CA ALA A 451 24.41 -4.95 -5.72
C ALA A 451 25.64 -5.88 -5.68
N GLN A 452 26.04 -6.32 -4.50
CA GLN A 452 27.18 -7.23 -4.29
C GLN A 452 26.94 -8.63 -4.88
N ARG A 453 25.75 -9.23 -4.64
CA ARG A 453 25.40 -10.56 -5.20
C ARG A 453 25.24 -10.50 -6.72
N TRP A 454 24.72 -9.38 -7.22
CA TRP A 454 24.59 -9.13 -8.65
C TRP A 454 25.94 -9.08 -9.36
N GLN A 455 26.89 -8.29 -8.85
CA GLN A 455 28.24 -8.20 -9.42
C GLN A 455 28.97 -9.54 -9.36
N TRP A 456 28.85 -10.27 -8.25
CA TRP A 456 29.44 -11.60 -8.12
C TRP A 456 28.92 -12.58 -9.19
N LEU A 457 27.59 -12.60 -9.42
CA LEU A 457 26.97 -13.47 -10.42
C LEU A 457 27.42 -13.11 -11.84
N GLN A 458 27.44 -11.82 -12.17
CA GLN A 458 27.91 -11.32 -13.47
C GLN A 458 29.37 -11.73 -13.72
N VAL A 459 30.26 -11.50 -12.76
CA VAL A 459 31.69 -11.82 -12.89
C VAL A 459 31.92 -13.31 -13.06
N LYS A 460 31.30 -14.15 -12.21
CA LYS A 460 31.48 -15.61 -12.27
C LYS A 460 30.93 -16.25 -13.53
N VAL A 461 29.78 -15.78 -14.02
CA VAL A 461 29.21 -16.29 -15.28
C VAL A 461 29.99 -15.76 -16.49
N ASN A 462 30.47 -14.52 -16.46
CA ASN A 462 31.27 -13.97 -17.55
C ASN A 462 32.65 -14.65 -17.68
N GLN A 463 33.27 -15.03 -16.56
CA GLN A 463 34.55 -15.75 -16.54
C GLN A 463 34.46 -17.19 -17.06
N HIS A 464 33.33 -17.87 -16.86
CA HIS A 464 33.21 -19.31 -17.13
C HIS A 464 32.22 -19.66 -18.25
N GLY A 465 31.38 -18.72 -18.69
CA GLY A 465 30.43 -18.85 -19.81
C GLY A 465 29.61 -20.13 -19.75
N TRP A 466 29.70 -20.94 -20.81
CA TRP A 466 29.03 -22.24 -20.94
C TRP A 466 29.34 -23.22 -19.79
N LYS A 467 30.53 -23.15 -19.18
CA LYS A 467 30.94 -24.03 -18.08
C LYS A 467 30.13 -23.78 -16.81
N ALA A 468 29.74 -22.53 -16.57
CA ALA A 468 28.87 -22.18 -15.44
C ALA A 468 27.49 -22.84 -15.59
N VAL A 469 26.93 -22.79 -16.81
CA VAL A 469 25.65 -23.45 -17.12
C VAL A 469 25.78 -24.96 -16.94
N ALA A 470 26.81 -25.57 -17.55
CA ALA A 470 27.08 -27.00 -17.44
C ALA A 470 27.15 -27.49 -15.99
N PHE A 471 27.93 -26.81 -15.15
CA PHE A 471 28.08 -27.14 -13.73
C PHE A 471 26.74 -27.12 -12.99
N THR A 472 25.92 -26.10 -13.21
CA THR A 472 24.60 -25.98 -12.56
C THR A 472 23.57 -26.99 -13.06
N ARG A 473 23.74 -27.56 -14.26
CA ARG A 473 22.85 -28.62 -14.79
C ARG A 473 23.24 -30.00 -14.29
N LEU A 474 24.52 -30.25 -14.08
CA LEU A 474 25.02 -31.52 -13.55
C LEU A 474 24.81 -31.62 -12.03
N ILE A 475 24.90 -30.51 -11.31
CA ILE A 475 24.79 -30.50 -9.84
C ILE A 475 23.45 -29.86 -9.44
N PRO A 476 22.44 -30.65 -9.04
CA PRO A 476 21.09 -30.18 -8.74
C PRO A 476 20.98 -29.51 -7.36
N VAL A 477 21.97 -28.70 -6.98
CA VAL A 477 21.95 -27.93 -5.72
C VAL A 477 21.02 -26.72 -5.82
N PHE A 478 20.83 -26.20 -7.04
CA PHE A 478 20.05 -25.00 -7.29
C PHE A 478 18.75 -25.31 -8.05
N PRO A 479 17.62 -24.65 -7.72
CA PRO A 479 16.36 -24.87 -8.42
C PRO A 479 16.45 -24.51 -9.90
N PHE A 480 16.12 -25.47 -10.78
CA PHE A 480 16.14 -25.33 -12.25
C PHE A 480 15.41 -24.06 -12.74
N ASN A 481 14.21 -23.82 -12.22
CA ASN A 481 13.36 -22.68 -12.60
C ASN A 481 14.04 -21.33 -12.30
N LEU A 482 14.64 -21.19 -11.12
CA LEU A 482 15.32 -19.97 -10.70
C LEU A 482 16.57 -19.71 -11.54
N LEU A 483 17.37 -20.75 -11.81
CA LEU A 483 18.59 -20.63 -12.61
C LEU A 483 18.33 -20.05 -14.00
N ASN A 484 17.20 -20.41 -14.63
CA ASN A 484 16.89 -19.92 -15.97
C ASN A 484 16.69 -18.39 -15.99
N TYR A 485 16.03 -17.83 -14.98
CA TYR A 485 15.91 -16.38 -14.80
C TYR A 485 17.27 -15.74 -14.46
N LEU A 486 18.10 -16.38 -13.64
CA LEU A 486 19.42 -15.85 -13.27
C LEU A 486 20.37 -15.79 -14.46
N PHE A 487 20.40 -16.80 -15.32
CA PHE A 487 21.25 -16.80 -16.52
C PHE A 487 20.80 -15.78 -17.56
N GLY A 488 19.50 -15.51 -17.71
CA GLY A 488 19.01 -14.47 -18.62
C GLY A 488 19.47 -13.06 -18.24
N LEU A 489 19.70 -12.83 -16.94
CA LEU A 489 20.23 -11.59 -16.37
C LEU A 489 21.75 -11.42 -16.54
N THR A 490 22.47 -12.50 -16.88
CA THR A 490 23.93 -12.49 -17.09
C THR A 490 24.26 -12.19 -18.57
N PRO A 491 25.52 -11.86 -18.92
CA PRO A 491 25.91 -11.48 -20.27
C PRO A 491 26.16 -12.71 -21.17
N ILE A 492 25.83 -13.92 -20.69
CA ILE A 492 26.08 -15.16 -21.45
C ILE A 492 25.35 -15.15 -22.80
N ALA A 493 26.05 -15.58 -23.85
CA ALA A 493 25.45 -15.72 -25.17
C ALA A 493 24.34 -16.79 -25.15
N PHE A 494 23.21 -16.50 -25.80
CA PHE A 494 22.06 -17.42 -25.84
C PHE A 494 22.44 -18.80 -26.37
N VAL A 495 23.25 -18.85 -27.44
CA VAL A 495 23.74 -20.11 -28.01
C VAL A 495 24.49 -20.93 -26.97
N GLN A 496 25.39 -20.30 -26.20
CA GLN A 496 26.15 -20.97 -25.14
C GLN A 496 25.24 -21.55 -24.06
N TYR A 497 24.20 -20.80 -23.68
CA TYR A 497 23.20 -21.25 -22.72
C TYR A 497 22.35 -22.42 -23.25
N LEU A 498 21.93 -22.35 -24.51
CA LEU A 498 21.04 -23.32 -25.15
C LEU A 498 21.69 -24.70 -25.27
N TRP A 499 22.87 -24.78 -25.91
CA TRP A 499 23.52 -26.07 -26.12
C TRP A 499 24.00 -26.67 -24.79
N SER A 500 24.48 -25.85 -23.86
CA SER A 500 24.90 -26.33 -22.54
C SER A 500 23.73 -26.89 -21.75
N THR A 501 22.57 -26.22 -21.80
CA THR A 501 21.35 -26.72 -21.14
C THR A 501 20.92 -28.05 -21.75
N PHE A 502 20.91 -28.18 -23.08
CA PHE A 502 20.54 -29.41 -23.77
C PHE A 502 21.47 -30.59 -23.44
N VAL A 503 22.79 -30.39 -23.54
CA VAL A 503 23.77 -31.47 -23.37
C VAL A 503 23.89 -31.90 -21.90
N PHE A 504 24.02 -30.95 -20.98
CA PHE A 504 24.33 -31.27 -19.58
C PHE A 504 23.10 -31.65 -18.74
N MET A 505 21.88 -31.42 -19.24
CA MET A 505 20.67 -31.99 -18.63
C MET A 505 20.36 -33.41 -19.09
N LEU A 506 20.93 -33.86 -20.21
CA LEU A 506 20.60 -35.14 -20.82
C LEU A 506 20.79 -36.35 -19.88
N PRO A 507 21.90 -36.46 -19.09
CA PRO A 507 22.08 -37.60 -18.19
C PRO A 507 20.98 -37.69 -17.12
N ALA A 508 20.65 -36.54 -16.50
CA ALA A 508 19.59 -36.47 -15.50
C ALA A 508 18.21 -36.74 -16.13
N CYS A 509 17.97 -36.23 -17.34
CA CYS A 509 16.72 -36.47 -18.08
C CYS A 509 16.53 -37.96 -18.38
N ILE A 510 17.56 -38.66 -18.88
CA ILE A 510 17.53 -40.11 -19.14
C ILE A 510 17.19 -40.87 -17.86
N ALA A 511 17.82 -40.50 -16.74
CA ALA A 511 17.59 -41.13 -15.45
C ALA A 511 16.13 -41.03 -14.98
N PHE A 512 15.57 -39.81 -14.97
CA PHE A 512 14.20 -39.59 -14.54
C PHE A 512 13.19 -40.21 -15.50
N VAL A 513 13.38 -40.11 -16.81
CA VAL A 513 12.47 -40.74 -17.79
C VAL A 513 12.53 -42.26 -17.68
N ALA A 514 13.72 -42.86 -17.54
CA ALA A 514 13.86 -44.30 -17.33
C ALA A 514 13.11 -44.75 -16.06
N PHE A 515 13.28 -44.02 -14.95
CA PHE A 515 12.54 -44.28 -13.72
C PHE A 515 11.02 -44.15 -13.91
N GLY A 516 10.56 -43.11 -14.61
CA GLY A 516 9.13 -42.93 -14.93
C GLY A 516 8.55 -44.04 -15.81
N SER A 517 9.32 -44.54 -16.78
CA SER A 517 8.96 -45.70 -17.61
C SER A 517 8.83 -46.97 -16.78
N SER A 518 9.82 -47.25 -15.92
CA SER A 518 9.81 -48.40 -15.02
C SER A 518 8.64 -48.36 -14.02
N LEU A 519 8.31 -47.17 -13.51
CA LEU A 519 7.14 -46.97 -12.66
C LEU A 519 5.84 -47.28 -13.42
N GLY A 520 5.76 -46.88 -14.70
CA GLY A 520 4.64 -47.23 -15.57
C GLY A 520 4.51 -48.72 -15.84
N GLU A 521 5.62 -49.44 -16.01
CA GLU A 521 5.61 -50.90 -16.15
C GLU A 521 5.21 -51.62 -14.87
N LEU A 522 5.62 -51.13 -13.70
CA LEU A 522 5.24 -51.70 -12.41
C LEU A 522 3.74 -51.55 -12.15
N ILE A 523 3.22 -50.32 -12.26
CA ILE A 523 1.83 -50.00 -11.96
C ILE A 523 0.86 -50.74 -12.91
N MET A 524 1.27 -50.97 -14.16
CA MET A 524 0.39 -51.52 -15.19
C MET A 524 0.56 -53.03 -15.42
N ARG A 525 1.75 -53.58 -15.16
CA ARG A 525 2.10 -54.98 -15.52
C ARG A 525 2.72 -55.79 -14.39
N GLY A 526 2.97 -55.20 -13.21
CA GLY A 526 3.56 -55.90 -12.07
C GLY A 526 5.01 -56.35 -12.28
N ASN A 527 5.72 -55.82 -13.27
CA ASN A 527 7.07 -56.27 -13.61
C ASN A 527 8.14 -55.62 -12.72
N VAL A 528 8.66 -56.39 -11.76
CA VAL A 528 9.65 -55.94 -10.76
C VAL A 528 11.05 -55.77 -11.36
N GLN A 529 11.39 -56.48 -12.45
CA GLN A 529 12.72 -56.37 -13.07
C GLN A 529 12.95 -55.00 -13.73
N GLY A 530 11.93 -54.43 -14.37
CA GLY A 530 11.99 -53.09 -14.96
C GLY A 530 12.24 -51.99 -13.92
N VAL A 531 11.74 -52.18 -12.69
CA VAL A 531 11.94 -51.25 -11.55
C VAL A 531 13.38 -51.27 -11.06
N ILE A 532 13.98 -52.46 -10.92
CA ILE A 532 15.37 -52.61 -10.50
C ILE A 532 16.30 -51.93 -11.52
N ILE A 533 16.06 -52.13 -12.82
CA ILE A 533 16.84 -51.49 -13.90
C ILE A 533 16.66 -49.97 -13.86
N GLY A 534 15.43 -49.47 -13.68
CA GLY A 534 15.16 -48.03 -13.57
C GLY A 534 15.82 -47.37 -12.36
N ILE A 535 15.82 -48.04 -11.21
CA ILE A 535 16.50 -47.59 -9.99
C ILE A 535 18.01 -47.60 -10.17
N VAL A 536 18.59 -48.63 -10.80
CA VAL A 536 20.03 -48.71 -11.09
C VAL A 536 20.46 -47.59 -12.03
N ILE A 537 19.70 -47.32 -13.11
CA ILE A 537 19.99 -46.21 -14.04
C ILE A 537 19.89 -44.87 -13.31
N ALA A 538 18.87 -44.67 -12.46
CA ALA A 538 18.73 -43.46 -11.66
C ALA A 538 19.89 -43.27 -10.67
N ALA A 539 20.30 -44.33 -9.97
CA ALA A 539 21.42 -44.31 -9.04
C ALA A 539 22.76 -44.03 -9.74
N VAL A 540 23.02 -44.67 -10.88
CA VAL A 540 24.22 -44.44 -11.70
C VAL A 540 24.25 -43.00 -12.21
N ALA A 541 23.14 -42.47 -12.71
CA ALA A 541 23.07 -41.09 -13.17
C ALA A 541 23.24 -40.06 -12.05
N PHE A 542 22.83 -40.38 -10.82
CA PHE A 542 23.06 -39.55 -9.64
C PHE A 542 24.52 -39.59 -9.15
N LEU A 543 25.27 -40.64 -9.49
CA LEU A 543 26.70 -40.77 -9.21
C LEU A 543 27.58 -40.03 -10.22
N ILE A 544 27.11 -39.80 -11.46
CA ILE A 544 27.86 -39.05 -12.50
C ILE A 544 28.31 -37.65 -12.02
N PRO A 545 27.47 -36.82 -11.37
CA PRO A 545 27.90 -35.53 -10.82
C PRO A 545 28.97 -35.64 -9.73
N VAL A 546 28.92 -36.71 -8.92
CA VAL A 546 29.89 -36.96 -7.84
C VAL A 546 31.25 -37.37 -8.41
N VAL A 547 31.26 -38.21 -9.45
CA VAL A 547 32.46 -38.67 -10.15
C VAL A 547 33.10 -37.55 -10.99
N LEU A 548 32.29 -36.66 -11.57
CA LEU A 548 32.78 -35.52 -12.35
C LEU A 548 33.19 -34.31 -11.48
N ARG A 549 32.85 -34.31 -10.19
CA ARG A 549 33.18 -33.24 -9.22
C ARG A 549 34.68 -32.87 -9.19
N PRO A 550 35.64 -33.82 -9.19
CA PRO A 550 37.08 -33.51 -9.16
C PRO A 550 37.56 -32.87 -10.46
N PHE A 551 37.01 -33.29 -11.61
CA PHE A 551 37.36 -32.78 -12.94
C PHE A 551 36.95 -31.31 -13.10
N PHE A 552 35.72 -30.96 -12.73
CA PHE A 552 35.24 -29.57 -12.77
C PHE A 552 35.92 -28.67 -11.73
N ARG A 553 36.29 -29.22 -10.57
CA ARG A 553 37.04 -28.50 -9.54
C ARG A 553 38.48 -28.18 -9.99
N LYS A 554 39.16 -29.12 -10.66
CA LYS A 554 40.49 -28.90 -11.29
C LYS A 554 40.47 -27.82 -12.37
N ILE A 555 39.39 -27.75 -13.15
CA ILE A 555 39.21 -26.70 -14.18
C ILE A 555 39.00 -25.32 -13.54
N GLY A 556 38.35 -25.24 -12.37
CA GLY A 556 38.21 -24.00 -11.60
C GLY A 556 39.51 -23.54 -10.90
N ASP A 557 40.31 -24.48 -10.39
CA ASP A 557 41.53 -24.18 -9.64
C ASP A 557 42.74 -23.86 -10.55
N SER A 558 42.82 -24.45 -11.75
CA SER A 558 43.94 -24.24 -12.70
C SER A 558 44.08 -22.80 -13.23
N GLN A 559 43.07 -21.93 -13.06
CA GLN A 559 43.13 -20.53 -13.52
C GLN A 559 43.21 -19.49 -12.39
N ASN A 560 42.97 -19.85 -11.12
CA ASN A 560 43.32 -18.97 -10.00
C ASN A 560 44.85 -18.78 -9.89
N ALA A 561 45.63 -19.79 -10.30
CA ALA A 561 47.09 -19.70 -10.37
C ALA A 561 47.63 -18.72 -11.45
N GLY A 562 46.78 -18.28 -12.40
CA GLY A 562 47.14 -17.31 -13.43
C GLY A 562 46.76 -15.86 -13.11
N LEU A 563 46.02 -15.61 -12.02
CA LEU A 563 45.51 -14.29 -11.65
C LEU A 563 46.25 -13.64 -10.46
N ASP A 564 47.16 -14.37 -9.79
CA ASP A 564 48.09 -13.81 -8.79
C ASP A 564 49.39 -13.27 -9.42
N LYS A 565 49.48 -13.25 -10.75
CA LYS A 565 50.58 -12.62 -11.51
C LYS A 565 50.02 -11.66 -12.57
N LYS A 566 49.35 -10.60 -12.16
CA LYS A 566 49.28 -9.34 -12.93
C LYS A 566 48.82 -8.17 -12.08
#